data_AF-A0A351CB78-F1
#
_entry.id   AF-A0A351CB78-F1
#
_cell.length_a   1.000
_cell.length_b   1.000
_cell.length_c   1.000
_cell.angle_alpha   90.00
_cell.angle_beta   90.00
_cell.angle_gamma   90.00
#
_symmetry.space_group_name_H-M   'P 1'
#
loop_
_entity.id
_entity.type
_entity.pdbx_description
1 polymer ?
#
loop_
_entity_poly.entity_id
_entity_poly.type
_entity_poly.pdbx_seq_one_letter_code
_entity_poly.pdbx_strand_id
1 'polypeptide(L)'
;ISDLTNAFSPIALSRGTYPSSGYIHQGWFTEDHRYFVQNDEMDERVSGGGTRTLIWDMLDLSDPVLVTEFRSDQVSIDHNLYIKDGLVYQANYTSGLRVLDVRDPLNPAVLGFFDTTPDNRSVTFSGAWTAYPFPDTNLIAVTSRGEGLFLLEPADLLGTRLYTPSASVDGGEVALSWDVDGENNVQEYQIEWRSGENPFEVLDRVVPPSLFERSHTYSYQFQIEEGAFDVRVRAVSMDGGTIVSEAVTVVSLKGSYLLTAPYPNPVSSLAMSSLITAQNQHVRASLFDSSGRQVLSLLDEFLRGGQETDLMMDTSFLAGGVYYLQVVGEHFQHAKQIVVAR
;
A
#
# COMPACT_ATOMS: atom_id res chain seq x y z
N ILE A 1 0.08 -26.62 25.16
CA ILE A 1 -0.88 -25.86 25.98
C ILE A 1 -1.24 -26.72 27.19
N SER A 2 -1.22 -26.11 28.38
CA SER A 2 -1.55 -26.81 29.62
C SER A 2 -2.59 -26.01 30.40
N ASP A 3 -3.57 -26.70 30.96
CA ASP A 3 -4.51 -26.14 31.93
C ASP A 3 -3.80 -26.00 33.29
N LEU A 4 -3.77 -24.76 33.79
CA LEU A 4 -3.19 -24.38 35.08
C LEU A 4 -4.26 -23.91 36.09
N THR A 5 -5.55 -24.22 35.86
CA THR A 5 -6.64 -23.91 36.81
C THR A 5 -6.31 -24.39 38.22
N ASN A 6 -5.62 -25.53 38.33
CA ASN A 6 -4.85 -25.89 39.51
C ASN A 6 -3.35 -25.89 39.18
N ALA A 7 -2.65 -24.84 39.58
CA ALA A 7 -1.21 -24.69 39.33
C ALA A 7 -0.33 -25.78 39.98
N PHE A 8 -0.82 -26.49 41.00
CA PHE A 8 -0.10 -27.61 41.62
C PHE A 8 -0.28 -28.94 40.88
N SER A 9 -1.23 -29.00 39.93
CA SER A 9 -1.54 -30.20 39.17
C SER A 9 -1.83 -29.85 37.70
N PRO A 10 -0.82 -29.40 36.95
CA PRO A 10 -0.99 -28.99 35.55
C PRO A 10 -1.44 -30.17 34.67
N ILE A 11 -2.39 -29.91 33.76
CA ILE A 11 -2.89 -30.92 32.81
C ILE A 11 -2.51 -30.47 31.39
N ALA A 12 -1.82 -31.34 30.64
CA ALA A 12 -1.54 -31.06 29.23
C ALA A 12 -2.84 -31.19 28.40
N LEU A 13 -3.19 -30.15 27.66
CA LEU A 13 -4.40 -30.13 26.82
C LEU A 13 -4.10 -30.50 25.37
N SER A 14 -3.11 -29.82 24.78
CA SER A 14 -2.83 -29.93 23.34
C SER A 14 -1.40 -29.48 23.01
N ARG A 15 -0.99 -29.71 21.76
CA ARG A 15 0.28 -29.25 21.19
C ARG A 15 0.07 -28.81 19.75
N GLY A 16 0.19 -27.52 19.49
CA GLY A 16 0.25 -26.98 18.13
C GLY A 16 1.57 -27.34 17.45
N THR A 17 1.53 -27.48 16.12
CA THR A 17 2.70 -27.76 15.28
C THR A 17 2.61 -26.95 13.99
N TYR A 18 3.75 -26.49 13.49
CA TYR A 18 3.85 -25.74 12.22
C TYR A 18 5.10 -26.21 11.46
N PRO A 19 5.15 -26.05 10.12
CA PRO A 19 6.29 -26.48 9.34
C PRO A 19 7.54 -25.63 9.60
N SER A 20 8.69 -26.26 9.38
CA SER A 20 10.01 -25.61 9.44
C SER A 20 10.37 -24.97 10.79
N SER A 21 9.89 -25.56 11.89
CA SER A 21 10.27 -25.11 13.22
C SER A 21 11.78 -25.26 13.46
N GLY A 22 12.42 -24.21 13.98
CA GLY A 22 13.79 -24.23 14.48
C GLY A 22 13.79 -24.33 16.00
N TYR A 23 13.82 -23.17 16.65
CA TYR A 23 13.80 -22.97 18.08
C TYR A 23 12.73 -21.92 18.45
N ILE A 24 11.55 -22.40 18.83
CA ILE A 24 10.49 -21.57 19.42
C ILE A 24 11.07 -20.85 20.64
N HIS A 25 11.14 -19.52 20.58
CA HIS A 25 11.83 -18.72 21.59
C HIS A 25 10.84 -18.05 22.55
N GLN A 26 9.90 -17.26 22.02
CA GLN A 26 8.93 -16.51 22.79
C GLN A 26 7.58 -16.42 22.07
N GLY A 27 6.53 -16.20 22.85
CA GLY A 27 5.31 -15.60 22.34
C GLY A 27 4.57 -14.80 23.42
N TRP A 28 3.56 -14.07 22.98
CA TRP A 28 2.78 -13.14 23.77
C TRP A 28 1.32 -13.14 23.29
N PHE A 29 0.37 -13.03 24.21
CA PHE A 29 -1.05 -12.98 23.87
C PHE A 29 -1.49 -11.56 23.48
N THR A 30 -2.38 -11.45 22.49
CA THR A 30 -3.14 -10.21 22.30
C THR A 30 -3.89 -9.86 23.59
N GLU A 31 -4.24 -8.58 23.78
CA GLU A 31 -4.82 -8.08 25.04
C GLU A 31 -6.16 -8.72 25.38
N ASP A 32 -6.89 -9.21 24.37
CA ASP A 32 -8.13 -9.99 24.54
C ASP A 32 -7.89 -11.48 24.84
N HIS A 33 -6.63 -11.92 24.90
CA HIS A 33 -6.16 -13.28 25.08
C HIS A 33 -6.66 -14.29 24.03
N ARG A 34 -7.17 -13.81 22.89
CA ARG A 34 -7.66 -14.71 21.83
C ARG A 34 -6.53 -15.23 20.95
N TYR A 35 -5.58 -14.38 20.60
CA TYR A 35 -4.51 -14.75 19.68
C TYR A 35 -3.16 -14.82 20.41
N PHE A 36 -2.35 -15.80 20.06
CA PHE A 36 -0.98 -15.93 20.55
C PHE A 36 0.00 -15.67 19.41
N VAL A 37 0.80 -14.61 19.56
CA VAL A 37 1.84 -14.24 18.60
C VAL A 37 3.16 -14.82 19.06
N GLN A 38 3.87 -15.50 18.16
CA GLN A 38 5.05 -16.30 18.46
C GLN A 38 6.14 -16.08 17.41
N ASN A 39 7.38 -16.19 17.84
CA ASN A 39 8.57 -16.20 16.98
C ASN A 39 9.27 -17.58 16.99
N ASP A 40 10.30 -17.73 16.17
CA ASP A 40 11.14 -18.93 16.09
C ASP A 40 12.58 -18.57 15.70
N GLU A 41 13.42 -18.37 16.72
CA GLU A 41 14.78 -17.79 16.65
C GLU A 41 15.78 -18.60 15.79
N MET A 42 15.39 -19.77 15.27
CA MET A 42 16.26 -20.55 14.39
C MET A 42 15.62 -20.94 13.06
N ASP A 43 14.39 -20.53 12.76
CA ASP A 43 13.71 -20.97 11.55
C ASP A 43 14.24 -20.34 10.27
N GLU A 44 14.93 -19.20 10.31
CA GLU A 44 15.56 -18.60 9.13
C GLU A 44 16.74 -19.45 8.65
N ARG A 45 17.34 -20.24 9.54
CA ARG A 45 18.40 -21.21 9.20
C ARG A 45 17.85 -22.52 8.63
N VAL A 46 16.57 -22.79 8.85
CA VAL A 46 15.88 -24.02 8.42
C VAL A 46 15.13 -23.80 7.12
N SER A 47 14.29 -22.76 7.07
CA SER A 47 13.41 -22.46 5.93
C SER A 47 13.99 -21.42 4.97
N GLY A 48 14.91 -20.58 5.44
CA GLY A 48 15.34 -19.40 4.68
C GLY A 48 14.21 -18.38 4.47
N GLY A 49 14.53 -17.28 3.78
CA GLY A 49 13.59 -16.19 3.52
C GLY A 49 13.51 -15.19 4.67
N GLY A 50 12.47 -14.35 4.64
CA GLY A 50 12.28 -13.29 5.62
C GLY A 50 11.85 -13.80 7.00
N THR A 51 12.19 -13.02 8.02
CA THR A 51 11.86 -13.26 9.44
C THR A 51 10.37 -13.52 9.61
N ARG A 52 10.01 -14.56 10.38
CA ARG A 52 8.61 -14.99 10.53
C ARG A 52 7.97 -14.45 11.79
N THR A 53 6.66 -14.36 11.78
CA THR A 53 5.85 -14.14 12.99
C THR A 53 4.58 -14.94 12.85
N LEU A 54 4.38 -15.86 13.79
CA LEU A 54 3.31 -16.84 13.76
C LEU A 54 2.19 -16.38 14.67
N ILE A 55 0.96 -16.38 14.17
CA ILE A 55 -0.21 -15.93 14.90
C ILE A 55 -1.20 -17.10 14.99
N TRP A 56 -1.49 -17.51 16.21
CA TRP A 56 -2.36 -18.63 16.53
C TRP A 56 -3.70 -18.12 17.07
N ASP A 57 -4.82 -18.61 16.55
CA ASP A 57 -6.12 -18.49 17.22
C ASP A 57 -6.19 -19.55 18.33
N MET A 58 -6.39 -19.07 19.55
CA MET A 58 -6.38 -19.86 20.78
C MET A 58 -7.78 -19.98 21.39
N LEU A 59 -8.84 -19.68 20.60
CA LEU A 59 -10.23 -19.79 21.05
C LEU A 59 -10.57 -21.20 21.58
N ASP A 60 -10.11 -22.25 20.89
CA ASP A 60 -10.14 -23.62 21.39
C ASP A 60 -8.73 -24.05 21.82
N LEU A 61 -8.48 -24.07 23.13
CA LEU A 61 -7.18 -24.46 23.70
C LEU A 61 -6.84 -25.94 23.48
N SER A 62 -7.81 -26.78 23.11
CA SER A 62 -7.58 -28.18 22.76
C SER A 62 -7.17 -28.37 21.30
N ASP A 63 -7.44 -27.38 20.44
CA ASP A 63 -7.10 -27.36 19.01
C ASP A 63 -6.61 -25.97 18.55
N PRO A 64 -5.39 -25.56 18.93
CA PRO A 64 -4.85 -24.27 18.53
C PRO A 64 -4.58 -24.21 17.02
N VAL A 65 -5.07 -23.16 16.36
CA VAL A 65 -4.99 -23.02 14.90
C VAL A 65 -4.00 -21.93 14.52
N LEU A 66 -2.98 -22.25 13.72
CA LEU A 66 -2.14 -21.23 13.09
C LEU A 66 -2.95 -20.53 12.00
N VAL A 67 -3.37 -19.29 12.27
CA VAL A 67 -4.22 -18.52 11.34
C VAL A 67 -3.42 -17.67 10.38
N THR A 68 -2.24 -17.19 10.81
CA THR A 68 -1.39 -16.33 9.99
C THR A 68 0.08 -16.65 10.21
N GLU A 69 0.83 -16.65 9.11
CA GLU A 69 2.29 -16.60 9.10
C GLU A 69 2.72 -15.31 8.39
N PHE A 70 3.05 -14.29 9.18
CA PHE A 70 3.63 -13.07 8.64
C PHE A 70 5.10 -13.30 8.29
N ARG A 71 5.52 -12.79 7.13
CA ARG A 71 6.90 -12.82 6.67
C ARG A 71 7.37 -11.41 6.37
N SER A 72 8.41 -10.99 7.07
CA SER A 72 9.09 -9.72 6.84
C SER A 72 9.78 -9.70 5.47
N ASP A 73 9.97 -8.50 4.92
CA ASP A 73 10.87 -8.28 3.78
C ASP A 73 12.35 -8.33 4.20
N GLN A 74 12.63 -8.24 5.50
CA GLN A 74 13.96 -8.37 6.08
C GLN A 74 14.30 -9.81 6.41
N VAL A 75 15.56 -10.15 6.19
CA VAL A 75 16.14 -11.45 6.55
C VAL A 75 17.03 -11.26 7.78
N SER A 76 16.49 -11.57 8.96
CA SER A 76 17.20 -11.50 10.25
C SER A 76 16.64 -12.57 11.18
N ILE A 77 17.32 -12.86 12.28
CA ILE A 77 16.78 -13.74 13.32
C ILE A 77 15.76 -12.94 14.15
N ASP A 78 14.55 -13.45 14.35
CA ASP A 78 13.62 -12.93 15.36
C ASP A 78 14.05 -13.33 16.79
N HIS A 79 13.64 -12.57 17.82
CA HIS A 79 14.07 -12.89 19.19
C HIS A 79 13.02 -12.63 20.25
N ASN A 80 12.77 -11.37 20.59
CA ASN A 80 11.77 -11.02 21.61
C ASN A 80 10.67 -10.19 20.96
N LEU A 81 9.43 -10.40 21.40
CA LEU A 81 8.27 -9.63 21.04
C LEU A 81 7.38 -9.33 22.25
N TYR A 82 6.74 -8.16 22.21
CA TYR A 82 5.76 -7.72 23.20
C TYR A 82 4.56 -7.12 22.49
N ILE A 83 3.35 -7.32 23.01
CA ILE A 83 2.15 -6.70 22.44
C ILE A 83 1.68 -5.59 23.36
N LYS A 84 1.44 -4.41 22.78
CA LYS A 84 0.84 -3.26 23.45
C LYS A 84 -0.02 -2.49 22.46
N ASP A 85 -1.26 -2.22 22.85
CA ASP A 85 -2.27 -1.48 22.08
C ASP A 85 -2.52 -2.08 20.69
N GLY A 86 -2.47 -3.42 20.59
CA GLY A 86 -2.63 -4.16 19.34
C GLY A 86 -1.42 -4.09 18.39
N LEU A 87 -0.29 -3.56 18.84
CA LEU A 87 0.98 -3.54 18.12
C LEU A 87 1.97 -4.52 18.75
N VAL A 88 2.68 -5.28 17.91
CA VAL A 88 3.79 -6.14 18.29
C VAL A 88 5.10 -5.37 18.12
N TYR A 89 5.86 -5.24 19.20
CA TYR A 89 7.20 -4.65 19.22
C TYR A 89 8.22 -5.77 19.25
N GLN A 90 8.91 -5.99 18.14
CA GLN A 90 9.80 -7.12 17.94
C GLN A 90 11.25 -6.64 17.89
N ALA A 91 12.12 -7.29 18.64
CA ALA A 91 13.56 -7.20 18.47
C ALA A 91 14.02 -8.35 17.57
N ASN A 92 14.46 -7.99 16.37
CA ASN A 92 14.92 -8.92 15.35
C ASN A 92 16.40 -8.63 15.10
N TYR A 93 17.27 -9.02 16.02
CA TYR A 93 18.73 -8.93 15.94
C TYR A 93 19.27 -7.87 14.95
N THR A 94 19.73 -8.29 13.77
CA THR A 94 20.41 -7.42 12.81
C THR A 94 19.49 -6.44 12.08
N SER A 95 18.18 -6.69 12.08
CA SER A 95 17.20 -5.74 11.57
C SER A 95 16.74 -4.76 12.65
N GLY A 96 16.93 -5.03 13.94
CA GLY A 96 16.62 -4.06 15.00
C GLY A 96 15.18 -4.17 15.50
N LEU A 97 14.54 -3.02 15.78
CA LEU A 97 13.12 -2.96 16.14
C LEU A 97 12.24 -3.07 14.89
N ARG A 98 11.21 -3.90 14.95
CA ARG A 98 10.10 -3.96 14.01
C ARG A 98 8.79 -3.80 14.77
N VAL A 99 7.89 -2.97 14.26
CA VAL A 99 6.55 -2.74 14.84
C VAL A 99 5.50 -3.24 13.87
N LEU A 100 4.75 -4.26 14.29
CA LEU A 100 3.72 -4.91 13.49
C LEU A 100 2.34 -4.63 14.10
N ASP A 101 1.40 -4.15 13.31
CA ASP A 101 -0.01 -4.10 13.68
C ASP A 101 -0.65 -5.48 13.58
N VAL A 102 -1.26 -5.94 14.68
CA VAL A 102 -1.99 -7.21 14.77
C VAL A 102 -3.43 -7.02 15.25
N ARG A 103 -3.99 -5.81 15.14
CA ARG A 103 -5.41 -5.55 15.45
C ARG A 103 -6.35 -6.32 14.52
N ASP A 104 -5.91 -6.57 13.29
CA ASP A 104 -6.41 -7.64 12.44
C ASP A 104 -5.34 -8.75 12.33
N PRO A 105 -5.44 -9.82 13.15
CA PRO A 105 -4.45 -10.89 13.18
C PRO A 105 -4.38 -11.71 11.89
N LEU A 106 -5.39 -11.61 11.01
CA LEU A 106 -5.40 -12.26 9.70
C LEU A 106 -4.63 -11.45 8.65
N ASN A 107 -4.52 -10.13 8.85
CA ASN A 107 -3.86 -9.22 7.92
C ASN A 107 -2.89 -8.28 8.65
N PRO A 108 -1.83 -8.80 9.29
CA PRO A 108 -0.87 -7.98 10.01
C PRO A 108 -0.08 -7.06 9.06
N ALA A 109 0.32 -5.89 9.55
CA ALA A 109 0.99 -4.87 8.74
C ALA A 109 2.14 -4.19 9.48
N VAL A 110 3.28 -3.98 8.82
CA VAL A 110 4.41 -3.25 9.41
C VAL A 110 4.08 -1.76 9.48
N LEU A 111 4.13 -1.17 10.68
CA LEU A 111 3.85 0.26 10.89
C LEU A 111 5.09 1.10 11.18
N GLY A 112 6.20 0.46 11.56
CA GLY A 112 7.41 1.18 11.90
C GLY A 112 8.60 0.28 12.14
N PHE A 113 9.79 0.88 12.09
CA PHE A 113 11.03 0.17 12.31
C PHE A 113 12.12 1.10 12.81
N PHE A 114 13.14 0.52 13.45
CA PHE A 114 14.38 1.21 13.79
C PHE A 114 15.54 0.23 13.73
N ASP A 115 16.49 0.48 12.83
CA ASP A 115 17.66 -0.38 12.66
C ASP A 115 18.73 -0.02 13.68
N THR A 116 19.06 -0.95 14.59
CA THR A 116 20.21 -0.78 15.49
C THR A 116 21.53 -1.04 14.77
N THR A 117 21.50 -1.86 13.70
CA THR A 117 22.66 -2.19 12.85
C THR A 117 22.34 -1.97 11.36
N PRO A 118 22.24 -0.72 10.89
CA PRO A 118 21.70 -0.39 9.56
C PRO A 118 22.50 -0.93 8.37
N ASP A 119 23.77 -1.32 8.55
CA ASP A 119 24.59 -1.92 7.49
C ASP A 119 24.66 -3.45 7.54
N ASN A 120 24.04 -4.09 8.54
CA ASN A 120 24.10 -5.53 8.72
C ASN A 120 22.78 -6.19 8.27
N ARG A 121 22.87 -7.15 7.35
CA ARG A 121 21.75 -7.98 6.88
C ARG A 121 22.00 -9.47 7.06
N SER A 122 22.90 -9.82 7.98
CA SER A 122 23.31 -11.21 8.22
C SER A 122 22.36 -11.90 9.20
N VAL A 123 22.20 -13.22 9.05
CA VAL A 123 21.42 -14.07 9.96
C VAL A 123 22.27 -14.44 11.19
N THR A 124 22.55 -13.47 12.05
CA THR A 124 23.40 -13.60 13.24
C THR A 124 22.71 -13.06 14.50
N PHE A 125 23.18 -13.50 15.66
CA PHE A 125 22.68 -13.07 16.98
C PHE A 125 23.27 -11.73 17.46
N SER A 126 23.49 -10.80 16.52
CA SER A 126 24.06 -9.47 16.77
C SER A 126 23.01 -8.40 16.51
N GLY A 127 23.06 -7.27 17.19
CA GLY A 127 22.02 -6.25 17.11
C GLY A 127 20.95 -6.39 18.21
N ALA A 128 19.72 -5.97 17.92
CA ALA A 128 18.67 -5.81 18.93
C ALA A 128 18.36 -7.12 19.67
N TRP A 129 18.37 -7.05 21.00
CA TRP A 129 18.07 -8.16 21.91
C TRP A 129 16.65 -8.08 22.48
N THR A 130 16.18 -6.88 22.80
CA THR A 130 14.81 -6.65 23.24
C THR A 130 14.35 -5.25 22.85
N ALA A 131 13.03 -5.11 22.66
CA ALA A 131 12.33 -3.87 22.35
C ALA A 131 11.15 -3.72 23.30
N TYR A 132 11.35 -3.05 24.43
CA TYR A 132 10.39 -2.99 25.53
C TYR A 132 9.49 -1.74 25.45
N PRO A 133 8.16 -1.89 25.27
CA PRO A 133 7.24 -0.77 25.04
C PRO A 133 6.48 -0.28 26.31
N PHE A 134 6.84 -0.79 27.50
CA PHE A 134 6.14 -0.48 28.77
C PHE A 134 6.90 0.38 29.81
N PRO A 135 7.89 1.23 29.48
CA PRO A 135 8.24 2.33 30.39
C PRO A 135 7.01 3.18 30.76
N ASP A 136 7.02 3.86 31.92
CA ASP A 136 5.95 4.78 32.34
C ASP A 136 5.82 6.03 31.43
N THR A 137 6.71 6.16 30.43
CA THR A 137 6.71 7.19 29.39
C THR A 137 6.26 6.59 28.05
N ASN A 138 5.95 7.43 27.06
CA ASN A 138 5.66 6.95 25.69
C ASN A 138 6.94 6.49 24.94
N LEU A 139 7.94 5.94 25.62
CA LEU A 139 9.20 5.52 25.02
C LEU A 139 9.23 4.02 24.78
N ILE A 140 9.98 3.60 23.76
CA ILE A 140 10.37 2.21 23.53
C ILE A 140 11.85 2.07 23.87
N ALA A 141 12.17 1.18 24.80
CA ALA A 141 13.55 0.88 25.17
C ALA A 141 14.08 -0.30 24.35
N VAL A 142 15.03 -0.04 23.45
CA VAL A 142 15.66 -1.07 22.62
C VAL A 142 17.08 -1.30 23.09
N THR A 143 17.38 -2.53 23.52
CA THR A 143 18.77 -2.92 23.85
C THR A 143 19.36 -3.68 22.68
N SER A 144 20.61 -3.39 22.36
CA SER A 144 21.33 -3.97 21.23
C SER A 144 22.70 -4.50 21.65
N ARG A 145 23.07 -5.66 21.11
CA ARG A 145 24.32 -6.35 21.37
C ARG A 145 25.48 -5.65 20.66
N GLY A 146 26.07 -4.69 21.35
CA GLY A 146 27.26 -3.96 20.92
C GLY A 146 27.01 -2.47 20.76
N GLU A 147 25.80 -2.08 20.35
CA GLU A 147 25.43 -0.69 20.08
C GLU A 147 24.83 0.02 21.32
N GLY A 148 24.41 -0.75 22.34
CA GLY A 148 23.97 -0.21 23.63
C GLY A 148 22.45 -0.08 23.76
N LEU A 149 22.00 0.97 24.45
CA LEU A 149 20.59 1.26 24.72
C LEU A 149 20.11 2.42 23.86
N PHE A 150 18.99 2.22 23.17
CA PHE A 150 18.24 3.26 22.48
C PHE A 150 16.92 3.50 23.21
N LEU A 151 16.60 4.76 23.46
CA LEU A 151 15.29 5.19 23.94
C LEU A 151 14.61 5.90 22.78
N LEU A 152 13.57 5.28 22.22
CA LEU A 152 12.90 5.74 21.02
C LEU A 152 11.57 6.38 21.40
N GLU A 153 11.29 7.54 20.85
CA GLU A 153 9.95 8.11 20.85
C GLU A 153 9.23 7.65 19.57
N PRO A 154 8.06 7.01 19.67
CA PRO A 154 7.23 6.70 18.52
C PRO A 154 6.90 7.95 17.69
N ALA A 155 6.91 7.84 16.37
CA ALA A 155 6.34 8.87 15.51
C ALA A 155 4.86 9.07 15.85
N ASP A 156 4.36 10.31 15.70
CA ASP A 156 2.97 10.67 16.03
C ASP A 156 1.94 9.73 15.41
N LEU A 157 2.17 9.34 14.14
CA LEU A 157 1.27 8.47 13.39
C LEU A 157 1.49 6.97 13.65
N LEU A 158 2.45 6.55 14.48
CA LEU A 158 2.66 5.13 14.76
C LEU A 158 1.38 4.54 15.36
N GLY A 159 0.88 3.46 14.76
CA GLY A 159 -0.42 2.88 15.11
C GLY A 159 -1.54 3.26 14.13
N THR A 160 -1.39 4.31 13.32
CA THR A 160 -2.36 4.63 12.28
C THR A 160 -2.17 3.70 11.08
N ARG A 161 -3.23 2.97 10.71
CA ARG A 161 -3.27 2.18 9.48
C ARG A 161 -4.28 2.79 8.51
N LEU A 162 -3.78 3.36 7.43
CA LEU A 162 -4.60 3.97 6.38
C LEU A 162 -4.79 2.99 5.22
N TYR A 163 -6.03 2.76 4.83
CA TYR A 163 -6.36 1.85 3.73
C TYR A 163 -6.49 2.59 2.40
N THR A 164 -6.35 1.84 1.30
CA THR A 164 -6.61 2.35 -0.05
C THR A 164 -8.06 2.85 -0.15
N PRO A 165 -8.31 4.08 -0.62
CA PRO A 165 -9.66 4.58 -0.77
C PRO A 165 -10.43 3.80 -1.85
N SER A 166 -11.74 3.76 -1.68
CA SER A 166 -12.69 3.36 -2.71
C SER A 166 -13.35 4.61 -3.29
N ALA A 167 -13.70 4.56 -4.59
CA ALA A 167 -14.33 5.67 -5.28
C ALA A 167 -15.44 5.19 -6.21
N SER A 168 -16.48 6.00 -6.34
CA SER A 168 -17.50 5.87 -7.40
C SER A 168 -17.64 7.20 -8.12
N VAL A 169 -17.97 7.15 -9.42
CA VAL A 169 -18.12 8.34 -10.26
C VAL A 169 -19.48 8.33 -10.93
N ASP A 170 -20.26 9.40 -10.75
CA ASP A 170 -21.53 9.63 -11.44
C ASP A 170 -21.57 11.05 -12.02
N GLY A 171 -21.65 11.17 -13.35
CA GLY A 171 -21.73 12.48 -14.01
C GLY A 171 -20.55 13.44 -13.73
N GLY A 172 -19.39 12.92 -13.33
CA GLY A 172 -18.23 13.71 -12.91
C GLY A 172 -18.17 14.00 -11.40
N GLU A 173 -19.21 13.65 -10.64
CA GLU A 173 -19.18 13.64 -9.19
C GLU A 173 -18.45 12.38 -8.70
N VAL A 174 -17.39 12.57 -7.94
CA VAL A 174 -16.64 11.50 -7.28
C VAL A 174 -17.11 11.41 -5.83
N ALA A 175 -17.58 10.24 -5.41
CA ALA A 175 -17.76 9.90 -4.01
C ALA A 175 -16.61 8.99 -3.57
N LEU A 176 -15.70 9.55 -2.76
CA LEU A 176 -14.54 8.89 -2.19
C LEU A 176 -14.85 8.42 -0.76
N SER A 177 -14.38 7.23 -0.40
CA SER A 177 -14.48 6.70 0.96
C SER A 177 -13.18 6.01 1.34
N TRP A 178 -12.69 6.22 2.56
CA TRP A 178 -11.50 5.52 3.08
C TRP A 178 -11.68 5.13 4.53
N ASP A 179 -11.05 4.00 4.87
CA ASP A 179 -11.02 3.47 6.22
C ASP A 179 -9.68 3.77 6.90
N VAL A 180 -9.72 3.96 8.21
CA VAL A 180 -8.53 4.07 9.07
C VAL A 180 -8.71 3.22 10.32
N ASP A 181 -7.65 2.52 10.72
CA ASP A 181 -7.59 1.78 11.99
C ASP A 181 -6.52 2.35 12.93
N GLY A 182 -6.92 2.49 14.19
CA GLY A 182 -6.26 3.20 15.30
C GLY A 182 -5.59 4.48 14.87
N GLU A 183 -6.43 5.38 14.35
CA GLU A 183 -6.11 6.78 14.10
C GLU A 183 -5.41 7.38 15.33
N ASN A 184 -4.12 7.70 15.18
CA ASN A 184 -3.27 8.20 16.25
C ASN A 184 -2.62 9.51 15.81
N ASN A 185 -2.89 10.59 16.55
CA ASN A 185 -2.38 11.94 16.31
C ASN A 185 -2.51 12.45 14.86
N VAL A 186 -3.52 11.97 14.11
CA VAL A 186 -3.83 12.51 12.79
C VAL A 186 -4.43 13.91 12.98
N GLN A 187 -3.77 14.91 12.42
CA GLN A 187 -4.24 16.30 12.38
C GLN A 187 -5.22 16.51 11.23
N GLU A 188 -4.91 15.93 10.07
CA GLU A 188 -5.74 16.05 8.87
C GLU A 188 -5.47 14.91 7.87
N TYR A 189 -6.47 14.67 7.03
CA TYR A 189 -6.35 13.91 5.80
C TYR A 189 -6.32 14.87 4.61
N GLN A 190 -5.30 14.76 3.78
CA GLN A 190 -5.19 15.48 2.51
C GLN A 190 -5.70 14.57 1.41
N ILE A 191 -6.74 14.99 0.71
CA ILE A 191 -7.18 14.31 -0.52
C ILE A 191 -6.28 14.83 -1.62
N GLU A 192 -5.47 13.95 -2.19
CA GLU A 192 -4.54 14.29 -3.25
C GLU A 192 -4.99 13.66 -4.56
N TRP A 193 -4.76 14.35 -5.67
CA TRP A 193 -5.05 13.85 -7.00
C TRP A 193 -3.97 14.21 -8.00
N ARG A 194 -3.91 13.50 -9.12
CA ARG A 194 -3.09 13.83 -10.30
C ARG A 194 -3.77 13.38 -11.59
N SER A 195 -3.37 13.98 -12.70
CA SER A 195 -3.69 13.51 -14.05
C SER A 195 -2.41 13.02 -14.72
N GLY A 196 -2.43 11.80 -15.27
CA GLY A 196 -1.26 11.16 -15.86
C GLY A 196 -0.05 11.09 -14.91
N GLU A 197 1.14 11.36 -15.44
CA GLU A 197 2.41 11.33 -14.71
C GLU A 197 2.71 12.60 -13.89
N ASN A 198 1.75 13.53 -13.80
CA ASN A 198 1.97 14.76 -13.02
C ASN A 198 2.12 14.46 -11.51
N PRO A 199 2.84 15.32 -10.76
CA PRO A 199 2.90 15.20 -9.31
C PRO A 199 1.50 15.24 -8.67
N PHE A 200 1.31 14.53 -7.56
CA PHE A 200 0.10 14.65 -6.75
C PHE A 200 -0.02 16.04 -6.16
N GLU A 201 -1.18 16.65 -6.33
CA GLU A 201 -1.55 17.94 -5.75
C GLU A 201 -2.66 17.75 -4.73
N VAL A 202 -2.68 18.59 -3.69
CA VAL A 202 -3.75 18.58 -2.69
C VAL A 202 -5.01 19.20 -3.27
N LEU A 203 -6.08 18.43 -3.31
CA LEU A 203 -7.42 18.88 -3.69
C LEU A 203 -8.14 19.54 -2.51
N ASP A 204 -8.24 18.83 -1.38
CA ASP A 204 -8.88 19.34 -0.17
C ASP A 204 -8.36 18.64 1.10
N ARG A 205 -8.84 19.07 2.27
CA ARG A 205 -8.44 18.60 3.59
C ARG A 205 -9.65 18.22 4.43
N VAL A 206 -9.58 17.06 5.08
CA VAL A 206 -10.58 16.58 6.03
C VAL A 206 -9.95 16.48 7.41
N VAL A 207 -10.51 17.19 8.36
CA VAL A 207 -10.05 17.16 9.76
C VAL A 207 -10.83 16.08 10.50
N PRO A 208 -10.16 15.11 11.14
CA PRO A 208 -10.83 14.10 11.94
C PRO A 208 -11.61 14.74 13.10
N PRO A 209 -12.78 14.20 13.48
CA PRO A 209 -13.48 14.67 14.66
C PRO A 209 -12.61 14.45 15.91
N SER A 210 -12.79 15.25 16.96
CA SER A 210 -12.03 15.12 18.21
C SER A 210 -12.39 13.86 19.04
N LEU A 211 -13.05 12.88 18.44
CA LEU A 211 -13.50 11.65 19.09
C LEU A 211 -12.54 10.53 18.70
N PHE A 212 -11.96 9.89 19.70
CA PHE A 212 -11.09 8.75 19.49
C PHE A 212 -11.95 7.51 19.23
N GLU A 213 -12.10 7.13 17.97
CA GLU A 213 -12.66 5.83 17.57
C GLU A 213 -11.52 4.91 17.14
N ARG A 214 -11.61 3.62 17.50
CA ARG A 214 -10.58 2.64 17.14
C ARG A 214 -10.50 2.40 15.63
N SER A 215 -11.60 2.63 14.91
CA SER A 215 -11.70 2.52 13.46
C SER A 215 -12.71 3.54 12.98
N HIS A 216 -12.48 4.18 11.85
CA HIS A 216 -13.40 5.15 11.27
C HIS A 216 -13.41 5.06 9.75
N THR A 217 -14.59 5.27 9.16
CA THR A 217 -14.78 5.40 7.71
C THR A 217 -15.11 6.85 7.39
N TYR A 218 -14.24 7.50 6.64
CA TYR A 218 -14.45 8.84 6.13
C TYR A 218 -15.05 8.79 4.73
N SER A 219 -15.81 9.82 4.39
CA SER A 219 -16.30 10.03 3.03
C SER A 219 -16.14 11.49 2.62
N TYR A 220 -15.85 11.71 1.34
CA TYR A 220 -15.69 13.03 0.77
C TYR A 220 -16.14 13.04 -0.70
N GLN A 221 -16.78 14.13 -1.12
CA GLN A 221 -17.32 14.29 -2.47
C GLN A 221 -16.71 15.50 -3.17
N PHE A 222 -16.36 15.33 -4.44
CA PHE A 222 -15.82 16.41 -5.28
C PHE A 222 -16.17 16.19 -6.76
N GLN A 223 -15.97 17.23 -7.56
CA GLN A 223 -16.22 17.20 -9.00
C GLN A 223 -14.91 17.08 -9.77
N ILE A 224 -14.91 16.27 -10.82
CA ILE A 224 -13.81 16.18 -11.78
C ILE A 224 -14.28 16.52 -13.19
N GLU A 225 -13.36 17.08 -13.99
CA GLU A 225 -13.58 17.24 -15.43
C GLU A 225 -13.54 15.88 -16.15
N GLU A 226 -13.81 15.87 -17.46
CA GLU A 226 -13.63 14.65 -18.25
C GLU A 226 -12.16 14.26 -18.30
N GLY A 227 -11.86 13.02 -17.93
CA GLY A 227 -10.50 12.53 -17.83
C GLY A 227 -10.39 11.33 -16.89
N ALA A 228 -9.16 10.86 -16.74
CA ALA A 228 -8.75 9.93 -15.71
C ALA A 228 -7.84 10.67 -14.71
N PHE A 229 -8.08 10.40 -13.43
CA PHE A 229 -7.31 10.97 -12.34
C PHE A 229 -6.99 9.88 -11.32
N ASP A 230 -5.75 9.85 -10.84
CA ASP A 230 -5.40 9.04 -9.67
C ASP A 230 -5.68 9.87 -8.43
N VAL A 231 -6.37 9.28 -7.46
CA VAL A 231 -6.76 9.91 -6.20
C VAL A 231 -6.23 9.07 -5.05
N ARG A 232 -5.64 9.71 -4.05
CA ARG A 232 -5.16 9.05 -2.83
C ARG A 232 -5.40 9.92 -1.61
N VAL A 233 -5.23 9.33 -0.45
CA VAL A 233 -5.36 10.02 0.83
C VAL A 233 -4.00 10.04 1.52
N ARG A 234 -3.62 11.20 2.08
CA ARG A 234 -2.46 11.35 2.96
C ARG A 234 -2.93 11.72 4.35
N ALA A 235 -2.62 10.91 5.36
CA ALA A 235 -2.73 11.32 6.76
C ALA A 235 -1.51 12.16 7.15
N VAL A 236 -1.72 13.24 7.91
CA VAL A 236 -0.68 14.14 8.40
C VAL A 236 -0.83 14.33 9.90
N SER A 237 0.25 14.22 10.66
CA SER A 237 0.29 14.47 12.11
C SER A 237 0.65 15.91 12.48
N MET A 238 0.48 16.24 13.75
CA MET A 238 0.82 17.55 14.33
C MET A 238 2.31 17.90 14.19
N ASP A 239 3.21 16.90 14.26
CA ASP A 239 4.65 17.05 14.04
C ASP A 239 5.08 17.08 12.55
N GLY A 240 4.14 16.92 11.62
CA GLY A 240 4.38 16.90 10.18
C GLY A 240 4.74 15.52 9.60
N GLY A 241 4.70 14.45 10.41
CA GLY A 241 4.74 13.07 9.93
C GLY A 241 3.60 12.77 8.96
N THR A 242 3.82 11.86 8.01
CA THR A 242 2.80 11.52 7.00
C THR A 242 2.73 10.03 6.70
N ILE A 243 1.53 9.52 6.45
CA ILE A 243 1.26 8.19 5.87
C ILE A 243 0.43 8.41 4.61
N VAL A 244 0.73 7.69 3.53
CA VAL A 244 0.07 7.85 2.22
C VAL A 244 -0.56 6.53 1.82
N SER A 245 -1.82 6.57 1.39
CA SER A 245 -2.50 5.41 0.81
C SER A 245 -1.99 5.11 -0.61
N GLU A 246 -2.23 3.89 -1.08
CA GLU A 246 -2.23 3.64 -2.53
C GLU A 246 -3.29 4.52 -3.21
N ALA A 247 -3.11 4.75 -4.51
CA ALA A 247 -4.05 5.53 -5.30
C ALA A 247 -5.14 4.66 -5.94
N VAL A 248 -6.32 5.24 -6.12
CA VAL A 248 -7.42 4.71 -6.93
C VAL A 248 -7.63 5.60 -8.14
N THR A 249 -7.78 5.02 -9.33
CA THR A 249 -8.07 5.77 -10.54
C THR A 249 -9.57 6.02 -10.66
N VAL A 250 -9.97 7.27 -10.82
CA VAL A 250 -11.35 7.72 -11.08
C VAL A 250 -11.45 8.26 -12.50
N VAL A 251 -12.57 7.96 -13.17
CA VAL A 251 -12.75 8.28 -14.59
C VAL A 251 -14.10 8.92 -14.79
N SER A 252 -14.11 10.09 -15.43
CA SER A 252 -15.32 10.79 -15.85
C SER A 252 -15.35 10.94 -17.36
N LEU A 253 -16.44 10.50 -18.00
CA LEU A 253 -16.66 10.59 -19.44
C LEU A 253 -18.09 11.07 -19.69
N LYS A 254 -18.30 12.05 -20.58
CA LYS A 254 -19.64 12.42 -21.06
C LYS A 254 -20.14 11.50 -22.18
N GLY A 255 -19.27 10.66 -22.73
CA GLY A 255 -19.56 9.76 -23.85
C GLY A 255 -18.90 8.39 -23.72
N SER A 256 -18.87 7.62 -24.82
CA SER A 256 -18.30 6.27 -24.84
C SER A 256 -16.76 6.24 -24.85
N TYR A 257 -16.12 7.38 -25.07
CA TYR A 257 -14.67 7.56 -25.05
C TYR A 257 -14.31 9.03 -24.81
N LEU A 258 -13.06 9.26 -24.40
CA LEU A 258 -12.39 10.57 -24.43
C LEU A 258 -11.08 10.41 -25.20
N LEU A 259 -10.88 11.23 -26.23
CA LEU A 259 -9.64 11.29 -27.00
C LEU A 259 -9.07 12.71 -26.91
N THR A 260 -7.90 12.88 -26.30
CA THR A 260 -7.26 14.20 -26.18
C THR A 260 -6.66 14.64 -27.52
N ALA A 261 -6.48 15.95 -27.71
CA ALA A 261 -5.82 16.43 -28.93
C ALA A 261 -4.34 16.03 -28.95
N PRO A 262 -3.77 15.65 -30.10
CA PRO A 262 -2.34 15.46 -30.24
C PRO A 262 -1.57 16.69 -29.75
N TYR A 263 -0.55 16.49 -28.91
CA TYR A 263 0.31 17.55 -28.40
C TYR A 263 1.80 17.11 -28.38
N PRO A 264 2.76 17.97 -28.76
CA PRO A 264 2.56 19.30 -29.35
C PRO A 264 1.88 19.24 -30.72
N ASN A 265 1.18 20.31 -31.09
CA ASN A 265 0.57 20.47 -32.41
C ASN A 265 0.58 21.96 -32.79
N PRO A 266 1.45 22.40 -33.74
CA PRO A 266 2.24 21.57 -34.65
C PRO A 266 3.37 20.77 -33.97
N VAL A 267 3.64 19.57 -34.49
CA VAL A 267 4.69 18.64 -34.02
C VAL A 267 5.90 18.66 -34.95
N SER A 268 7.11 18.51 -34.41
CA SER A 268 8.35 18.35 -35.18
C SER A 268 8.89 16.91 -35.18
N SER A 269 8.72 16.17 -34.08
CA SER A 269 9.23 14.80 -33.93
C SER A 269 8.27 13.86 -33.24
N LEU A 270 7.77 14.19 -32.05
CA LEU A 270 6.93 13.31 -31.24
C LEU A 270 5.70 14.08 -30.75
N ALA A 271 4.52 13.50 -30.96
CA ALA A 271 3.28 13.97 -30.35
C ALA A 271 2.62 12.85 -29.56
N MET A 272 1.95 13.23 -28.48
CA MET A 272 1.18 12.35 -27.61
C MET A 272 -0.30 12.70 -27.72
N SER A 273 -1.15 11.69 -27.70
CA SER A 273 -2.58 11.80 -27.45
C SER A 273 -2.95 10.70 -26.45
N SER A 274 -4.01 10.89 -25.70
CA SER A 274 -4.51 9.94 -24.72
C SER A 274 -5.93 9.54 -25.07
N LEU A 275 -6.22 8.25 -24.92
CA LEU A 275 -7.52 7.65 -25.14
C LEU A 275 -8.00 6.95 -23.86
N ILE A 276 -9.22 7.25 -23.45
CA ILE A 276 -9.96 6.50 -22.45
C ILE A 276 -11.25 5.99 -23.09
N THR A 277 -11.61 4.74 -22.83
CA THR A 277 -12.89 4.17 -23.29
C THR A 277 -13.80 3.90 -22.11
N ALA A 278 -15.12 4.01 -22.27
CA ALA A 278 -16.07 3.75 -21.19
C ALA A 278 -16.21 2.25 -20.85
N GLN A 279 -15.95 1.38 -21.83
CA GLN A 279 -16.11 -0.07 -21.71
C GLN A 279 -14.94 -0.78 -22.35
N ASN A 280 -14.64 -1.99 -21.83
CA ASN A 280 -13.67 -2.90 -22.42
C ASN A 280 -14.04 -3.17 -23.88
N GLN A 281 -13.12 -2.90 -24.81
CA GLN A 281 -13.38 -3.10 -26.24
C GLN A 281 -12.07 -3.18 -27.03
N HIS A 282 -12.14 -3.76 -28.22
CA HIS A 282 -11.03 -3.70 -29.15
C HIS A 282 -10.93 -2.30 -29.80
N VAL A 283 -9.74 -1.73 -29.81
CA VAL A 283 -9.48 -0.40 -30.38
C VAL A 283 -8.31 -0.45 -31.35
N ARG A 284 -8.48 0.20 -32.50
CA ARG A 284 -7.42 0.48 -33.46
C ARG A 284 -7.17 1.98 -33.55
N ALA A 285 -5.91 2.39 -33.44
CA ALA A 285 -5.48 3.76 -33.67
C ALA A 285 -4.40 3.80 -34.76
N SER A 286 -4.59 4.67 -35.75
CA SER A 286 -3.69 4.82 -36.89
C SER A 286 -3.60 6.28 -37.32
N LEU A 287 -2.46 6.66 -37.90
CA LEU A 287 -2.26 7.96 -38.50
C LEU A 287 -2.46 7.88 -40.02
N PHE A 288 -3.19 8.84 -40.59
CA PHE A 288 -3.47 8.93 -42.02
C PHE A 288 -2.98 10.26 -42.59
N ASP A 289 -2.49 10.26 -43.84
CA ASP A 289 -2.22 11.50 -44.57
C ASP A 289 -3.51 12.14 -45.14
N SER A 290 -3.39 13.34 -45.72
CA SER A 290 -4.54 14.07 -46.28
C SER A 290 -5.23 13.38 -47.46
N SER A 291 -4.64 12.32 -48.03
CA SER A 291 -5.24 11.49 -49.08
C SER A 291 -6.00 10.28 -48.53
N GLY A 292 -5.97 10.07 -47.21
CA GLY A 292 -6.60 8.92 -46.55
C GLY A 292 -5.74 7.66 -46.57
N ARG A 293 -4.45 7.76 -46.91
CA ARG A 293 -3.53 6.62 -46.82
C ARG A 293 -2.99 6.53 -45.39
N GLN A 294 -3.06 5.33 -44.81
CA GLN A 294 -2.46 5.05 -43.51
C GLN A 294 -0.93 5.16 -43.60
N VAL A 295 -0.34 5.97 -42.72
CA VAL A 295 1.12 6.21 -42.66
C VAL A 295 1.76 5.62 -41.40
N LEU A 296 0.99 5.39 -40.34
CA LEU A 296 1.47 4.77 -39.10
C LEU A 296 0.34 3.98 -38.43
N SER A 297 0.65 2.83 -37.87
CA SER A 297 -0.22 2.09 -36.93
C SER A 297 0.28 2.37 -35.52
N LEU A 298 -0.59 2.82 -34.63
CA LEU A 298 -0.24 3.23 -33.27
C LEU A 298 -0.67 2.18 -32.23
N LEU A 299 -1.85 1.60 -32.43
CA LEU A 299 -2.48 0.66 -31.50
C LEU A 299 -3.41 -0.27 -32.29
N ASP A 300 -3.43 -1.56 -31.96
CA ASP A 300 -4.46 -2.52 -32.39
C ASP A 300 -4.63 -3.58 -31.29
N GLU A 301 -5.32 -3.21 -30.22
CA GLU A 301 -5.34 -3.97 -28.96
C GLU A 301 -6.72 -3.93 -28.28
N PHE A 302 -6.93 -4.83 -27.32
CA PHE A 302 -8.11 -4.84 -26.46
C PHE A 302 -7.88 -3.96 -25.23
N LEU A 303 -8.56 -2.81 -25.16
CA LEU A 303 -8.42 -1.85 -24.07
C LEU A 303 -9.40 -2.15 -22.94
N ARG A 304 -8.98 -1.89 -21.70
CA ARG A 304 -9.87 -1.90 -20.54
C ARG A 304 -10.59 -0.56 -20.43
N GLY A 305 -11.89 -0.60 -20.17
CA GLY A 305 -12.69 0.59 -19.89
C GLY A 305 -12.17 1.31 -18.65
N GLY A 306 -12.16 2.64 -18.70
CA GLY A 306 -11.61 3.50 -17.66
C GLY A 306 -10.09 3.60 -17.64
N GLN A 307 -9.37 2.76 -18.38
CA GLN A 307 -7.91 2.84 -18.42
C GLN A 307 -7.48 3.88 -19.47
N GLU A 308 -6.62 4.81 -19.05
CA GLU A 308 -5.96 5.75 -19.96
C GLU A 308 -4.90 5.01 -20.78
N THR A 309 -4.92 5.25 -22.09
CA THR A 309 -3.99 4.65 -23.06
C THR A 309 -3.30 5.75 -23.87
N ASP A 310 -1.99 5.81 -23.77
CA ASP A 310 -1.16 6.74 -24.53
C ASP A 310 -0.98 6.29 -25.98
N LEU A 311 -1.23 7.23 -26.90
CA LEU A 311 -1.03 7.10 -28.34
C LEU A 311 0.18 7.95 -28.74
N MET A 312 1.35 7.31 -28.75
CA MET A 312 2.60 7.96 -29.12
C MET A 312 2.78 7.98 -30.64
N MET A 313 2.83 9.19 -31.21
CA MET A 313 3.00 9.43 -32.64
C MET A 313 4.42 9.93 -32.94
N ASP A 314 5.30 9.06 -33.41
CA ASP A 314 6.58 9.44 -34.00
C ASP A 314 6.37 9.98 -35.42
N THR A 315 6.56 11.29 -35.60
CA THR A 315 6.44 11.98 -36.88
C THR A 315 7.79 12.31 -37.50
N SER A 316 8.90 11.82 -36.93
CA SER A 316 10.28 12.15 -37.34
C SER A 316 10.63 11.73 -38.77
N PHE A 317 9.84 10.85 -39.39
CA PHE A 317 9.98 10.41 -40.79
C PHE A 317 8.91 10.97 -41.74
N LEU A 318 7.92 11.73 -41.24
CA LEU A 318 6.82 12.25 -42.04
C LEU A 318 7.17 13.59 -42.71
N ALA A 319 6.69 13.82 -43.94
CA ALA A 319 6.83 15.13 -44.57
C ALA A 319 6.03 16.21 -43.82
N GLY A 320 6.41 17.49 -43.99
CA GLY A 320 5.61 18.59 -43.44
C GLY A 320 4.22 18.62 -44.08
N GLY A 321 3.17 18.72 -43.26
CA GLY A 321 1.80 18.64 -43.75
C GLY A 321 0.77 18.32 -42.67
N VAL A 322 -0.47 18.11 -43.12
CA VAL A 322 -1.61 17.77 -42.25
C VAL A 322 -1.86 16.28 -42.29
N TYR A 323 -1.97 15.68 -41.11
CA TYR A 323 -2.30 14.27 -40.89
C TYR A 323 -3.48 14.16 -39.93
N TYR A 324 -4.07 12.97 -39.87
CA TYR A 324 -5.22 12.67 -39.02
C TYR A 324 -4.95 11.43 -38.16
N LEU A 325 -4.97 11.60 -36.85
CA LEU A 325 -5.06 10.50 -35.89
C LEU A 325 -6.49 9.98 -35.92
N GLN A 326 -6.69 8.76 -36.41
CA GLN A 326 -7.97 8.10 -36.40
C GLN A 326 -7.98 6.98 -35.36
N VAL A 327 -9.01 6.97 -34.53
CA VAL A 327 -9.28 5.92 -33.55
C VAL A 327 -10.62 5.28 -33.87
N VAL A 328 -10.65 3.95 -33.90
CA VAL A 328 -11.84 3.13 -34.18
C VAL A 328 -12.00 2.14 -33.04
N GLY A 329 -13.09 2.26 -32.30
CA GLY A 329 -13.57 1.24 -31.36
C GLY A 329 -14.76 0.47 -31.93
N GLU A 330 -15.39 -0.36 -31.12
CA GLU A 330 -16.52 -1.20 -31.56
C GLU A 330 -17.78 -0.38 -31.89
N HIS A 331 -17.95 0.74 -31.19
CA HIS A 331 -19.14 1.61 -31.31
C HIS A 331 -18.81 3.07 -31.57
N PHE A 332 -17.55 3.40 -31.85
CA PHE A 332 -17.15 4.76 -32.17
C PHE A 332 -16.03 4.81 -33.21
N GLN A 333 -16.01 5.90 -33.95
CA GLN A 333 -14.90 6.29 -34.82
C GLN A 333 -14.70 7.79 -34.68
N HIS A 334 -13.47 8.22 -34.44
CA HIS A 334 -13.12 9.62 -34.31
C HIS A 334 -11.80 9.92 -35.02
N ALA A 335 -11.64 11.16 -35.51
CA ALA A 335 -10.39 11.62 -36.07
C ALA A 335 -10.00 12.99 -35.51
N LYS A 336 -8.73 13.14 -35.12
CA LYS A 336 -8.15 14.43 -34.71
C LYS A 336 -7.01 14.82 -35.64
N GLN A 337 -6.97 16.10 -35.97
CA GLN A 337 -5.93 16.66 -36.83
C GLN A 337 -4.61 16.81 -36.07
N ILE A 338 -3.50 16.50 -36.76
CA ILE A 338 -2.14 16.80 -36.33
C ILE A 338 -1.38 17.46 -37.49
N VAL A 339 -0.64 18.53 -37.19
CA VAL A 339 0.16 19.27 -38.17
C VAL A 339 1.63 18.97 -37.93
N VAL A 340 2.33 18.43 -38.93
CA VAL A 340 3.77 18.18 -38.86
C VAL A 340 4.49 19.41 -39.44
N ALA A 341 5.28 20.09 -38.61
CA ALA A 341 6.14 21.20 -39.00
C ALA A 341 7.58 20.71 -39.21
N ARG A 342 8.20 21.11 -40.32
CA ARG A 342 9.57 20.73 -40.70
C ARG A 342 10.44 21.93 -40.92
#